data_AF-A0A453BRU4-F1
#
_entry.id   AF-A0A453BRU4-F1
#
_cell.length_a   1.000
_cell.length_b   1.000
_cell.length_c   1.000
_cell.angle_alpha   90.00
_cell.angle_beta   90.00
_cell.angle_gamma   90.00
#
_symmetry.space_group_name_H-M   'P 1'
#
loop_
_entity.id
_entity.type
_entity.pdbx_description
1 polymer ?
#
loop_
_entity_poly.entity_id
_entity_poly.type
_entity_poly.pdbx_seq_one_letter_code
_entity_poly.pdbx_strand_id
1 'polypeptide(L)'
;RCAPPPAAGAAPWAAQGERSPRVGTASCASELAPHAHHADRRSFAAMWLFWRTRNRFSIEELRYLTDQLQKIHVVYEANKEFVVEALRSIAELMIYGDQHDPLFFEFFMEKQIMGEFARILRISKLSRVSLQLLQTMSIMIQNLRNEHSIYYIFSNEHINFLITYSFDFQIDEMLSYYISFLRAISGKLNKNTISLLVTTKNDEVISFPLYVEALKFAFHEDSMIRVAIRTLTLNVYHVGDESVNRFVSRVPLSDYFSDMVKHFQKQCIDLDKLVVRSARNAEPVLMASIEDAIVQIEDALYYFSDVMSSGIPDLGNFITENILQLLVFRIVLPSLQRQRTVRTVRNITLYIFDT
;
A
#
# COMPACT_ATOMS: atom_id res chain seq x y z
N ARG A 1 32.68 -20.00 -20.05
CA ARG A 1 32.99 -20.73 -18.80
C ARG A 1 32.39 -19.94 -17.65
N CYS A 2 31.30 -20.46 -17.08
CA CYS A 2 30.85 -20.41 -15.68
C CYS A 2 29.36 -20.79 -15.70
N ALA A 3 29.05 -21.88 -15.01
CA ALA A 3 27.75 -22.56 -14.97
C ALA A 3 26.82 -21.98 -13.88
N PRO A 4 25.49 -22.16 -13.97
CA PRO A 4 24.55 -21.74 -12.93
C PRO A 4 24.42 -22.79 -11.81
N PRO A 5 23.93 -22.40 -10.61
CA PRO A 5 23.80 -23.30 -9.46
C PRO A 5 22.52 -24.18 -9.54
N PRO A 6 22.48 -25.31 -8.81
CA PRO A 6 21.41 -26.30 -8.93
C PRO A 6 20.23 -26.04 -7.96
N ALA A 7 19.06 -26.52 -8.40
CA ALA A 7 17.80 -26.56 -7.65
C ALA A 7 17.85 -27.57 -6.49
N ALA A 8 17.34 -27.18 -5.33
CA ALA A 8 17.15 -28.07 -4.18
C ALA A 8 15.76 -28.71 -4.24
N GLY A 9 15.74 -30.03 -4.38
CA GLY A 9 14.56 -30.88 -4.38
C GLY A 9 14.05 -31.20 -2.97
N ALA A 10 12.76 -31.53 -2.95
CA ALA A 10 11.97 -31.94 -1.79
C ALA A 10 12.33 -33.34 -1.26
N ALA A 11 12.12 -33.56 0.05
CA ALA A 11 11.82 -34.87 0.65
C ALA A 11 11.37 -34.74 2.12
N PRO A 12 10.66 -35.75 2.67
CA PRO A 12 9.49 -35.57 3.54
C PRO A 12 9.66 -36.12 4.97
N TRP A 13 8.78 -35.74 5.90
CA TRP A 13 8.62 -36.47 7.17
C TRP A 13 7.21 -37.03 7.39
N ALA A 14 7.23 -38.33 7.68
CA ALA A 14 6.11 -39.22 7.89
C ALA A 14 5.59 -39.19 9.33
N ALA A 15 4.33 -39.61 9.47
CA ALA A 15 3.61 -39.86 10.69
C ALA A 15 4.14 -41.08 11.47
N GLN A 16 4.09 -41.02 12.81
CA GLN A 16 3.98 -42.18 13.69
C GLN A 16 3.07 -41.84 14.88
N GLY A 17 2.21 -42.79 15.24
CA GLY A 17 1.21 -42.67 16.30
C GLY A 17 1.50 -43.50 17.55
N GLU A 18 0.51 -43.42 18.45
CA GLU A 18 0.17 -44.25 19.61
C GLU A 18 0.93 -44.05 20.94
N ARG A 19 0.21 -43.62 21.98
CA ARG A 19 -0.35 -44.50 23.03
C ARG A 19 -1.17 -43.73 24.08
N SER A 20 -2.28 -44.33 24.50
CA SER A 20 -3.10 -43.96 25.67
C SER A 20 -2.65 -44.79 26.90
N PRO A 21 -2.99 -44.36 28.14
CA PRO A 21 -3.99 -45.14 28.89
C PRO A 21 -4.99 -44.31 29.71
N ARG A 22 -6.10 -44.98 30.09
CA ARG A 22 -7.27 -44.51 30.86
C ARG A 22 -7.07 -44.53 32.39
N VAL A 23 -8.05 -43.89 33.07
CA VAL A 23 -8.65 -44.06 34.43
C VAL A 23 -8.55 -42.73 35.22
N GLY A 24 -9.55 -42.17 35.90
CA GLY A 24 -10.87 -42.62 36.35
C GLY A 24 -11.79 -41.45 36.75
N THR A 25 -13.00 -41.80 37.18
CA THR A 25 -14.24 -41.03 37.41
C THR A 25 -14.28 -40.14 38.66
N ALA A 26 -15.01 -39.00 38.61
CA ALA A 26 -15.96 -38.57 39.66
C ALA A 26 -16.81 -37.33 39.26
N SER A 27 -18.05 -37.34 39.72
CA SER A 27 -19.21 -36.48 39.48
C SER A 27 -19.20 -35.13 40.23
N CYS A 28 -19.82 -34.08 39.68
CA CYS A 28 -20.93 -33.35 40.34
C CYS A 28 -21.58 -32.28 39.46
N ALA A 29 -22.91 -32.26 39.50
CA ALA A 29 -23.81 -31.36 38.80
C ALA A 29 -23.81 -29.93 39.36
N SER A 30 -24.08 -28.95 38.50
CA SER A 30 -25.09 -27.93 38.82
C SER A 30 -25.69 -27.39 37.53
N GLU A 31 -26.97 -27.66 37.34
CA GLU A 31 -27.86 -26.95 36.44
C GLU A 31 -27.88 -25.46 36.79
N LEU A 32 -27.84 -24.61 35.76
CA LEU A 32 -28.51 -23.32 35.70
C LEU A 32 -28.44 -22.86 34.24
N ALA A 33 -29.51 -23.11 33.48
CA ALA A 33 -29.74 -22.43 32.21
C ALA A 33 -29.94 -20.92 32.47
N PRO A 34 -29.62 -20.07 31.48
CA PRO A 34 -30.76 -19.58 30.70
C PRO A 34 -30.55 -19.73 29.20
N HIS A 35 -31.62 -20.22 28.58
CA HIS A 35 -31.86 -20.25 27.15
C HIS A 35 -31.77 -18.85 26.55
N ALA A 36 -30.80 -18.59 25.66
CA ALA A 36 -30.89 -17.57 24.61
C ALA A 36 -29.74 -17.57 23.57
N HIS A 37 -28.58 -18.19 23.84
CA HIS A 37 -27.38 -18.01 22.99
C HIS A 37 -26.98 -19.21 22.10
N HIS A 38 -27.70 -20.33 22.15
CA HIS A 38 -27.30 -21.56 21.46
C HIS A 38 -27.88 -21.75 20.05
N ALA A 39 -28.93 -21.02 19.68
CA ALA A 39 -29.54 -21.13 18.34
C ALA A 39 -28.64 -20.54 17.25
N ASP A 40 -27.91 -19.47 17.57
CA ASP A 40 -27.13 -18.69 16.60
C ASP A 40 -25.84 -19.43 16.18
N ARG A 41 -25.05 -19.92 17.14
CA ARG A 41 -23.82 -20.70 16.86
C ARG A 41 -24.08 -21.98 16.05
N ARG A 42 -25.25 -22.61 16.21
CA ARG A 42 -25.63 -23.79 15.40
C ARG A 42 -25.98 -23.41 13.96
N SER A 43 -26.63 -22.27 13.75
CA SER A 43 -26.89 -21.71 12.42
C SER A 43 -25.58 -21.36 11.69
N PHE A 44 -24.62 -20.74 12.39
CA PHE A 44 -23.30 -20.42 11.82
C PHE A 44 -22.41 -21.64 11.55
N ALA A 45 -22.37 -22.63 12.45
CA ALA A 45 -21.63 -23.88 12.19
C ALA A 45 -22.27 -24.66 11.03
N ALA A 46 -23.60 -24.69 10.96
CA ALA A 46 -24.32 -25.27 9.83
C ALA A 46 -24.09 -24.48 8.54
N MET A 47 -24.04 -23.14 8.59
CA MET A 47 -23.73 -22.28 7.46
C MET A 47 -22.28 -22.51 7.00
N TRP A 48 -21.29 -22.41 7.88
CA TRP A 48 -19.86 -22.69 7.62
C TRP A 48 -19.59 -24.10 7.07
N LEU A 49 -20.26 -25.13 7.62
CA LEU A 49 -20.22 -26.50 7.09
C LEU A 49 -20.95 -26.61 5.73
N PHE A 50 -22.03 -25.85 5.52
CA PHE A 50 -22.77 -25.77 4.26
C PHE A 50 -21.92 -25.16 3.13
N TRP A 51 -21.14 -24.11 3.38
CA TRP A 51 -20.19 -23.54 2.41
C TRP A 51 -19.10 -24.54 1.98
N ARG A 52 -18.72 -25.48 2.85
CA ARG A 52 -17.70 -26.50 2.54
C ARG A 52 -18.20 -27.60 1.61
N THR A 53 -19.52 -27.73 1.41
CA THR A 53 -20.15 -28.80 0.61
C THR A 53 -20.55 -28.40 -0.80
N ARG A 54 -20.58 -27.09 -1.11
CA ARG A 54 -20.81 -26.60 -2.47
C ARG A 54 -19.53 -26.59 -3.29
N ASN A 55 -19.67 -26.68 -4.60
CA ASN A 55 -18.54 -26.44 -5.51
C ASN A 55 -18.13 -24.96 -5.37
N ARG A 56 -17.13 -24.71 -4.52
CA ARG A 56 -16.68 -23.37 -4.10
C ARG A 56 -16.35 -22.47 -5.29
N PHE A 57 -15.88 -23.04 -6.39
CA PHE A 57 -15.54 -22.34 -7.63
C PHE A 57 -16.59 -22.59 -8.69
N SER A 58 -17.76 -21.96 -8.54
CA SER A 58 -18.87 -22.04 -9.50
C SER A 58 -19.56 -20.69 -9.68
N ILE A 59 -20.15 -20.48 -10.86
CA ILE A 59 -20.92 -19.27 -11.18
C ILE A 59 -22.19 -19.21 -10.33
N GLU A 60 -22.78 -20.35 -9.98
CA GLU A 60 -23.93 -20.44 -9.07
C GLU A 60 -23.59 -19.88 -7.69
N GLU A 61 -22.36 -20.13 -7.21
CA GLU A 61 -21.90 -19.61 -5.93
C GLU A 61 -21.68 -18.09 -5.99
N LEU A 62 -21.05 -17.59 -7.05
CA LEU A 62 -20.90 -16.16 -7.30
C LEU A 62 -22.27 -15.45 -7.34
N ARG A 63 -23.24 -16.05 -8.05
CA ARG A 63 -24.60 -15.53 -8.14
C ARG A 63 -25.29 -15.51 -6.79
N TYR A 64 -25.24 -16.63 -6.05
CA TYR A 64 -25.80 -16.71 -4.71
C TYR A 64 -25.23 -15.63 -3.78
N LEU A 65 -23.90 -15.51 -3.74
CA LEU A 65 -23.21 -14.51 -2.92
C LEU A 65 -23.62 -13.08 -3.27
N THR A 66 -23.68 -12.77 -4.56
CA THR A 66 -24.09 -11.46 -5.08
C THR A 66 -25.53 -11.15 -4.69
N ASP A 67 -26.45 -12.08 -4.89
CA ASP A 67 -27.87 -11.92 -4.54
C ASP A 67 -28.07 -11.72 -3.03
N GLN A 68 -27.29 -12.41 -2.19
CA GLN A 68 -27.37 -12.21 -0.74
C GLN A 68 -26.80 -10.84 -0.33
N LEU A 69 -25.68 -10.40 -0.90
CA LEU A 69 -25.14 -9.06 -0.61
C LEU A 69 -26.13 -7.96 -1.01
N GLN A 70 -26.78 -8.09 -2.17
CA GLN A 70 -27.78 -7.13 -2.66
C GLN A 70 -28.99 -6.96 -1.71
N LYS A 71 -29.37 -8.01 -0.98
CA LYS A 71 -30.46 -7.96 0.00
C LYS A 71 -30.10 -7.22 1.30
N ILE A 72 -28.82 -6.96 1.53
CA ILE A 72 -28.35 -6.28 2.74
C ILE A 72 -28.46 -4.78 2.55
N HIS A 73 -29.39 -4.14 3.25
CA HIS A 73 -29.56 -2.68 3.22
C HIS A 73 -28.78 -1.94 4.32
N VAL A 74 -28.46 -2.63 5.42
CA VAL A 74 -27.67 -2.10 6.54
C VAL A 74 -26.76 -3.21 7.07
N VAL A 75 -25.49 -2.87 7.36
CA VAL A 75 -24.53 -3.78 7.98
C VAL A 75 -24.41 -3.49 9.48
N TYR A 76 -24.57 -4.51 10.29
CA TYR A 76 -24.54 -4.45 11.76
C TYR A 76 -23.89 -5.71 12.33
N GLU A 77 -23.74 -5.77 13.66
CA GLU A 77 -22.94 -6.79 14.33
C GLU A 77 -23.35 -8.24 14.02
N ALA A 78 -24.63 -8.52 13.80
CA ALA A 78 -25.10 -9.89 13.56
C ALA A 78 -24.83 -10.40 12.14
N ASN A 79 -24.79 -9.52 11.13
CA ASN A 79 -24.55 -9.92 9.74
C ASN A 79 -23.13 -9.62 9.23
N LYS A 80 -22.29 -8.94 10.03
CA LYS A 80 -20.94 -8.54 9.62
C LYS A 80 -20.07 -9.71 9.16
N GLU A 81 -20.15 -10.87 9.83
CA GLU A 81 -19.33 -12.04 9.51
C GLU A 81 -19.68 -12.60 8.13
N PHE A 82 -20.98 -12.65 7.83
CA PHE A 82 -21.46 -13.06 6.52
C PHE A 82 -20.98 -12.10 5.43
N VAL A 83 -21.12 -10.79 5.65
CA VAL A 83 -20.67 -9.77 4.67
C VAL A 83 -19.17 -9.90 4.40
N VAL A 84 -18.38 -10.01 5.47
CA VAL A 84 -16.92 -10.16 5.40
C VAL A 84 -16.53 -11.42 4.63
N GLU A 85 -17.19 -12.56 4.89
CA GLU A 85 -16.96 -13.81 4.15
C GLU A 85 -17.37 -13.71 2.69
N ALA A 86 -18.52 -13.10 2.41
CA ALA A 86 -19.04 -12.94 1.06
C ALA A 86 -18.12 -12.07 0.20
N LEU A 87 -17.63 -10.94 0.74
CA LEU A 87 -16.65 -10.09 0.04
C LEU A 87 -15.39 -10.87 -0.33
N ARG A 88 -14.84 -11.66 0.60
CA ARG A 88 -13.64 -12.47 0.37
C ARG A 88 -13.88 -13.56 -0.67
N SER A 89 -14.98 -14.30 -0.51
CA SER A 89 -15.34 -15.40 -1.41
C SER A 89 -15.55 -14.92 -2.84
N ILE A 90 -16.20 -13.76 -3.03
CA ILE A 90 -16.37 -13.16 -4.36
C ILE A 90 -15.01 -12.83 -4.99
N ALA A 91 -14.06 -12.24 -4.25
CA ALA A 91 -12.74 -11.95 -4.82
C ALA A 91 -11.96 -13.22 -5.18
N GLU A 92 -12.02 -14.27 -4.37
CA GLU A 92 -11.40 -15.55 -4.71
C GLU A 92 -11.99 -16.15 -5.99
N LEU A 93 -13.33 -16.08 -6.14
CA LEU A 93 -14.02 -16.48 -7.36
C LEU A 93 -13.59 -15.63 -8.56
N MET A 94 -13.35 -14.34 -8.37
CA MET A 94 -12.87 -13.46 -9.44
C MET A 94 -11.44 -13.77 -9.86
N ILE A 95 -10.55 -14.02 -8.91
CA ILE A 95 -9.17 -14.42 -9.21
C ILE A 95 -9.16 -15.76 -9.94
N TYR A 96 -10.00 -16.70 -9.52
CA TYR A 96 -10.16 -17.98 -10.20
C TYR A 96 -10.71 -17.80 -11.62
N GLY A 97 -11.82 -17.07 -11.76
CA GLY A 97 -12.50 -16.83 -13.04
C GLY A 97 -11.62 -16.13 -14.07
N ASP A 98 -10.89 -15.09 -13.66
CA ASP A 98 -9.92 -14.37 -14.50
C ASP A 98 -8.90 -15.29 -15.19
N GLN A 99 -8.55 -16.40 -14.54
CA GLN A 99 -7.54 -17.34 -15.01
C GLN A 99 -8.10 -18.59 -15.71
N HIS A 100 -9.36 -18.96 -15.47
CA HIS A 100 -9.90 -20.26 -15.88
C HIS A 100 -11.19 -20.19 -16.70
N ASP A 101 -12.05 -19.20 -16.46
CA ASP A 101 -13.37 -19.13 -17.09
C ASP A 101 -13.88 -17.67 -17.18
N PRO A 102 -13.86 -17.06 -18.38
CA PRO A 102 -14.30 -15.69 -18.61
C PRO A 102 -15.75 -15.40 -18.17
N LEU A 103 -16.62 -16.43 -18.10
CA LEU A 103 -18.03 -16.27 -17.73
C LEU A 103 -18.20 -15.69 -16.31
N PHE A 104 -17.27 -15.97 -15.40
CA PHE A 104 -17.26 -15.36 -14.07
C PHE A 104 -17.12 -13.84 -14.16
N PHE A 105 -16.23 -13.37 -15.03
CA PHE A 105 -15.99 -11.94 -15.20
C PHE A 105 -17.14 -11.27 -15.95
N GLU A 106 -17.70 -11.92 -16.96
CA GLU A 106 -18.92 -11.45 -17.64
C GLU A 106 -20.07 -11.25 -16.64
N PHE A 107 -20.30 -12.23 -15.76
CA PHE A 107 -21.30 -12.12 -14.70
C PHE A 107 -20.99 -10.97 -13.73
N PHE A 108 -19.72 -10.82 -13.34
CA PHE A 108 -19.27 -9.76 -12.44
C PHE A 108 -19.56 -8.36 -13.01
N MET A 109 -19.32 -8.18 -14.31
CA MET A 109 -19.65 -6.95 -15.02
C MET A 109 -21.16 -6.74 -15.13
N GLU A 110 -21.91 -7.77 -15.53
CA GLU A 110 -23.37 -7.70 -15.70
C GLU A 110 -24.07 -7.30 -14.39
N LYS A 111 -23.63 -7.86 -13.26
CA LYS A 111 -24.19 -7.57 -11.94
C LYS A 111 -23.57 -6.37 -11.22
N GLN A 112 -22.65 -5.64 -11.86
CA GLN A 112 -21.99 -4.47 -11.27
C GLN A 112 -21.43 -4.75 -9.87
N ILE A 113 -20.74 -5.88 -9.69
CA ILE A 113 -20.30 -6.33 -8.36
C ILE A 113 -19.31 -5.34 -7.72
N MET A 114 -18.52 -4.59 -8.51
CA MET A 114 -17.74 -3.46 -8.00
C MET A 114 -18.60 -2.39 -7.33
N GLY A 115 -19.78 -2.11 -7.89
CA GLY A 115 -20.76 -1.19 -7.33
C GLY A 115 -21.37 -1.72 -6.05
N GLU A 116 -21.58 -3.03 -5.97
CA GLU A 116 -22.01 -3.69 -4.73
C GLU A 116 -20.95 -3.58 -3.62
N PHE A 117 -19.65 -3.71 -3.94
CA PHE A 117 -18.59 -3.46 -2.97
C PHE A 117 -18.62 -2.00 -2.47
N ALA A 118 -18.69 -1.03 -3.39
CA ALA A 118 -18.81 0.39 -3.03
C ALA A 118 -20.06 0.67 -2.17
N ARG A 119 -21.20 0.06 -2.51
CA ARG A 119 -22.45 0.17 -1.75
C ARG A 119 -22.30 -0.39 -0.35
N ILE A 120 -21.78 -1.60 -0.19
CA ILE A 120 -21.52 -2.25 1.11
C ILE A 120 -20.62 -1.36 1.98
N LEU A 121 -19.58 -0.75 1.41
CA LEU A 121 -18.72 0.18 2.12
C LEU A 121 -19.51 1.40 2.64
N ARG A 122 -20.40 1.98 1.82
CA ARG A 122 -21.22 3.15 2.20
C ARG A 122 -22.23 2.84 3.30
N ILE A 123 -22.87 1.67 3.26
CA ILE A 123 -23.92 1.30 4.22
C ILE A 123 -23.36 0.68 5.51
N SER A 124 -22.07 0.36 5.55
CA SER A 124 -21.40 -0.18 6.73
C SER A 124 -20.70 0.91 7.53
N LYS A 125 -20.96 0.96 8.83
CA LYS A 125 -20.16 1.75 9.78
C LYS A 125 -19.11 0.91 10.51
N LEU A 126 -19.05 -0.38 10.23
CA LEU A 126 -18.17 -1.32 10.91
C LEU A 126 -16.82 -1.38 10.21
N SER A 127 -15.78 -0.99 10.93
CA SER A 127 -14.39 -0.98 10.43
C SER A 127 -13.92 -2.32 9.88
N ARG A 128 -14.38 -3.42 10.47
CA ARG A 128 -14.07 -4.78 10.00
C ARG A 128 -14.49 -5.03 8.55
N VAL A 129 -15.60 -4.43 8.10
CA VAL A 129 -16.05 -4.54 6.71
C VAL A 129 -15.17 -3.71 5.80
N SER A 130 -14.80 -2.48 6.21
CA SER A 130 -13.87 -1.62 5.48
C SER A 130 -12.49 -2.27 5.33
N LEU A 131 -11.94 -2.83 6.41
CA LEU A 131 -10.68 -3.58 6.42
C LEU A 131 -10.75 -4.76 5.46
N GLN A 132 -11.81 -5.58 5.56
CA GLN A 132 -11.98 -6.73 4.65
C GLN A 132 -12.07 -6.28 3.21
N LEU A 133 -12.81 -5.20 2.91
CA LEU A 133 -12.97 -4.72 1.55
C LEU A 133 -11.63 -4.22 0.97
N LEU A 134 -10.86 -3.44 1.72
CA LEU A 134 -9.52 -3.01 1.29
C LEU A 134 -8.60 -4.22 1.03
N GLN A 135 -8.57 -5.19 1.94
CA GLN A 135 -7.76 -6.40 1.78
C GLN A 135 -8.20 -7.22 0.56
N THR A 136 -9.50 -7.48 0.44
CA THR A 136 -10.13 -8.21 -0.66
C THR A 136 -9.81 -7.56 -2.00
N MET A 137 -10.00 -6.24 -2.11
CA MET A 137 -9.71 -5.48 -3.32
C MET A 137 -8.23 -5.48 -3.66
N SER A 138 -7.35 -5.34 -2.66
CA SER A 138 -5.90 -5.41 -2.85
C SER A 138 -5.48 -6.76 -3.43
N ILE A 139 -5.93 -7.86 -2.82
CA ILE A 139 -5.59 -9.22 -3.27
C ILE A 139 -6.15 -9.49 -4.67
N MET A 140 -7.41 -9.10 -4.93
CA MET A 140 -8.03 -9.26 -6.23
C MET A 140 -7.24 -8.53 -7.31
N ILE A 141 -7.02 -7.23 -7.17
CA ILE A 141 -6.31 -6.40 -8.16
C ILE A 141 -4.90 -6.93 -8.41
N GLN A 142 -4.14 -7.31 -7.38
CA GLN A 142 -2.79 -7.87 -7.55
C GLN A 142 -2.79 -9.13 -8.44
N ASN A 143 -3.80 -9.99 -8.28
CA ASN A 143 -3.84 -11.30 -8.92
C ASN A 143 -4.56 -11.35 -10.27
N LEU A 144 -5.30 -10.30 -10.66
CA LEU A 144 -5.87 -10.21 -12.01
C LEU A 144 -4.75 -10.17 -13.06
N ARG A 145 -4.88 -11.00 -14.08
CA ARG A 145 -3.93 -11.13 -15.20
C ARG A 145 -4.56 -10.74 -16.53
N ASN A 146 -5.88 -10.88 -16.67
CA ASN A 146 -6.56 -10.53 -17.90
C ASN A 146 -6.66 -9.00 -18.06
N GLU A 147 -6.21 -8.48 -19.21
CA GLU A 147 -6.24 -7.05 -19.50
C GLU A 147 -7.68 -6.50 -19.51
N HIS A 148 -8.64 -7.24 -20.03
CA HIS A 148 -10.05 -6.85 -20.02
C HIS A 148 -10.57 -6.70 -18.59
N SER A 149 -10.15 -7.59 -17.69
CA SER A 149 -10.55 -7.52 -16.29
C SER A 149 -9.96 -6.31 -15.59
N ILE A 150 -8.67 -6.03 -15.82
CA ILE A 150 -8.01 -4.83 -15.30
C ILE A 150 -8.69 -3.56 -15.84
N TYR A 151 -8.98 -3.52 -17.15
CA TYR A 151 -9.62 -2.37 -17.78
C TYR A 151 -11.00 -2.10 -17.22
N TYR A 152 -11.83 -3.13 -17.01
CA TYR A 152 -13.15 -2.94 -16.39
C TYR A 152 -13.03 -2.39 -14.96
N ILE A 153 -12.14 -2.97 -14.14
CA ILE A 153 -11.96 -2.50 -12.75
C ILE A 153 -11.51 -1.04 -12.70
N PHE A 154 -10.60 -0.63 -13.60
CA PHE A 154 -10.03 0.72 -13.59
C PHE A 154 -10.90 1.76 -14.30
N SER A 155 -11.66 1.37 -15.32
CA SER A 155 -12.60 2.26 -16.03
C SER A 155 -13.87 2.55 -15.23
N ASN A 156 -14.11 1.81 -14.15
CA ASN A 156 -15.29 1.97 -13.32
C ASN A 156 -15.09 3.07 -12.27
N GLU A 157 -16.04 4.00 -12.13
CA GLU A 157 -16.01 5.08 -11.13
C GLU A 157 -15.86 4.57 -9.68
N HIS A 158 -16.24 3.32 -9.41
CA HIS A 158 -16.14 2.71 -8.09
C HIS A 158 -14.70 2.59 -7.60
N ILE A 159 -13.70 2.43 -8.48
CA ILE A 159 -12.31 2.38 -8.03
C ILE A 159 -11.86 3.74 -7.48
N ASN A 160 -12.24 4.84 -8.16
CA ASN A 160 -11.95 6.20 -7.71
C ASN A 160 -12.70 6.53 -6.43
N PHE A 161 -13.93 6.02 -6.26
CA PHE A 161 -14.65 6.10 -4.99
C PHE A 161 -13.90 5.39 -3.86
N LEU A 162 -13.38 4.18 -4.07
CA LEU A 162 -12.62 3.45 -3.05
C LEU A 162 -11.28 4.14 -2.72
N ILE A 163 -10.58 4.69 -3.71
CA ILE A 163 -9.33 5.43 -3.51
C ILE A 163 -9.59 6.68 -2.65
N THR A 164 -10.66 7.43 -2.94
CA THR A 164 -10.97 8.70 -2.27
C THR A 164 -11.88 8.56 -1.04
N TYR A 165 -12.22 7.34 -0.66
CA TYR A 165 -13.08 7.09 0.50
C TYR A 165 -12.38 7.53 1.79
N SER A 166 -13.13 8.21 2.66
CA SER A 166 -12.61 8.73 3.94
C SER A 166 -12.54 7.62 4.99
N PHE A 167 -11.52 6.76 4.92
CA PHE A 167 -11.25 5.75 5.94
C PHE A 167 -10.79 6.39 7.26
N ASP A 168 -11.15 5.75 8.38
CA ASP A 168 -10.67 6.13 9.70
C ASP A 168 -9.33 5.46 10.00
N PHE A 169 -8.23 6.20 9.79
CA PHE A 169 -6.87 5.72 10.05
C PHE A 169 -6.47 5.72 11.53
N GLN A 170 -7.36 6.11 12.44
CA GLN A 170 -7.14 5.88 13.88
C GLN A 170 -7.36 4.41 14.26
N ILE A 171 -8.05 3.66 13.40
CA ILE A 171 -8.26 2.23 13.57
C ILE A 171 -7.00 1.50 13.14
N ASP A 172 -6.55 0.60 14.00
CA ASP A 172 -5.38 -0.22 13.77
C ASP A 172 -5.48 -0.97 12.42
N GLU A 173 -4.34 -1.11 11.75
CA GLU A 173 -4.19 -1.73 10.43
C GLU A 173 -4.94 -1.05 9.25
N MET A 174 -5.89 -0.13 9.48
CA MET A 174 -6.68 0.48 8.40
C MET A 174 -5.78 1.18 7.36
N LEU A 175 -4.79 1.93 7.85
CA LEU A 175 -3.84 2.62 6.99
C LEU A 175 -2.96 1.63 6.21
N SER A 176 -2.48 0.55 6.83
CA SER A 176 -1.61 -0.42 6.14
C SER A 176 -2.36 -1.16 5.03
N TYR A 177 -3.63 -1.50 5.24
CA TYR A 177 -4.48 -2.08 4.18
C TYR A 177 -4.81 -1.07 3.08
N TYR A 178 -5.06 0.20 3.43
CA TYR A 178 -5.30 1.25 2.44
C TYR A 178 -4.07 1.47 1.54
N ILE A 179 -2.89 1.58 2.14
CA ILE A 179 -1.63 1.73 1.41
C ILE A 179 -1.35 0.51 0.53
N SER A 180 -1.63 -0.70 1.03
CA SER A 180 -1.52 -1.94 0.23
C SER A 180 -2.48 -1.96 -0.96
N PHE A 181 -3.71 -1.46 -0.79
CA PHE A 181 -4.69 -1.29 -1.86
C PHE A 181 -4.24 -0.27 -2.92
N LEU A 182 -3.74 0.91 -2.52
CA LEU A 182 -3.19 1.88 -3.47
C LEU A 182 -1.98 1.28 -4.23
N ARG A 183 -1.09 0.59 -3.52
CA ARG A 183 0.06 -0.08 -4.13
C ARG A 183 -0.37 -1.16 -5.12
N ALA A 184 -1.41 -1.94 -4.81
CA ALA A 184 -1.98 -2.94 -5.70
C ALA A 184 -2.44 -2.32 -7.04
N ILE A 185 -3.15 -1.19 -6.98
CA ILE A 185 -3.57 -0.44 -8.17
C ILE A 185 -2.35 0.03 -8.96
N SER A 186 -1.38 0.64 -8.27
CA SER A 186 -0.17 1.17 -8.92
C SER A 186 0.63 0.11 -9.67
N GLY A 187 0.64 -1.13 -9.17
CA GLY A 187 1.35 -2.25 -9.79
C GLY A 187 0.74 -2.73 -11.11
N LYS A 188 -0.45 -2.24 -11.48
CA LYS A 188 -1.10 -2.51 -12.78
C LYS A 188 -1.03 -1.32 -13.74
N LEU A 189 -0.34 -0.24 -13.37
CA LEU A 189 -0.15 0.92 -14.23
C LEU A 189 0.79 0.58 -15.38
N ASN A 190 0.37 0.95 -16.58
CA ASN A 190 1.13 0.95 -17.81
C ASN A 190 0.52 1.99 -18.76
N LYS A 191 1.09 2.13 -19.98
CA LYS A 191 0.67 3.12 -20.97
C LYS A 191 -0.82 3.01 -21.35
N ASN A 192 -1.41 1.84 -21.23
CA ASN A 192 -2.79 1.59 -21.61
C ASN A 192 -3.77 1.70 -20.43
N THR A 193 -3.31 1.55 -19.19
CA THR A 193 -4.17 1.55 -18.00
C THR A 193 -4.18 2.87 -17.24
N ILE A 194 -3.11 3.68 -17.33
CA ILE A 194 -3.02 4.92 -16.56
C ILE A 194 -4.11 5.93 -16.93
N SER A 195 -4.48 5.98 -18.22
CA SER A 195 -5.53 6.86 -18.74
C SER A 195 -6.90 6.56 -18.15
N LEU A 196 -7.14 5.33 -17.66
CA LEU A 196 -8.39 4.91 -17.04
C LEU A 196 -8.57 5.47 -15.62
N LEU A 197 -7.46 5.81 -14.95
CA LEU A 197 -7.45 6.28 -13.55
C LEU A 197 -7.30 7.81 -13.43
N VAL A 198 -7.20 8.51 -14.54
CA VAL A 198 -7.08 9.96 -14.60
C VAL A 198 -8.31 10.60 -15.22
N THR A 199 -8.62 11.83 -14.81
CA THR A 199 -9.60 12.67 -15.51
C THR A 199 -8.86 13.71 -16.31
N THR A 200 -9.16 13.80 -17.61
CA THR A 200 -8.54 14.77 -18.51
C THR A 200 -9.54 15.84 -18.95
N LYS A 201 -9.02 17.04 -19.26
CA LYS A 201 -9.75 18.13 -19.91
C LYS A 201 -8.80 18.82 -20.88
N ASN A 202 -9.17 18.86 -22.16
CA ASN A 202 -8.31 19.39 -23.24
C ASN A 202 -6.91 18.75 -23.25
N ASP A 203 -6.86 17.41 -23.18
CA ASP A 203 -5.61 16.62 -23.14
C ASP A 203 -4.66 16.90 -21.96
N GLU A 204 -5.11 17.68 -20.98
CA GLU A 204 -4.45 17.85 -19.69
C GLU A 204 -5.10 17.00 -18.63
N VAL A 205 -4.29 16.31 -17.81
CA VAL A 205 -4.81 15.65 -16.62
C VAL A 205 -5.21 16.72 -15.59
N ILE A 206 -6.45 16.69 -15.14
CA ILE A 206 -6.94 17.59 -14.08
C ILE A 206 -7.05 16.88 -12.73
N SER A 207 -7.26 15.57 -12.73
CA SER A 207 -7.38 14.75 -11.53
C SER A 207 -6.66 13.41 -11.70
N PHE A 208 -5.91 13.01 -10.67
CA PHE A 208 -5.32 11.69 -10.56
C PHE A 208 -5.36 11.24 -9.09
N PRO A 209 -6.50 10.70 -8.62
CA PRO A 209 -6.73 10.43 -7.20
C PRO A 209 -5.69 9.48 -6.58
N LEU A 210 -5.29 8.44 -7.30
CA LEU A 210 -4.31 7.46 -6.83
C LEU A 210 -2.99 8.13 -6.39
N TYR A 211 -2.47 9.04 -7.21
CA TYR A 211 -1.21 9.74 -6.92
C TYR A 211 -1.39 10.75 -5.77
N VAL A 212 -2.45 11.55 -5.82
CA VAL A 212 -2.70 12.60 -4.82
C VAL A 212 -2.95 12.01 -3.43
N GLU A 213 -3.76 10.96 -3.32
CA GLU A 213 -4.02 10.29 -2.05
C GLU A 213 -2.77 9.61 -1.49
N ALA A 214 -1.94 9.00 -2.34
CA ALA A 214 -0.69 8.37 -1.93
C ALA A 214 0.31 9.38 -1.33
N LEU A 215 0.44 10.57 -1.94
CA LEU A 215 1.40 11.58 -1.49
C LEU A 215 1.11 12.12 -0.08
N LYS A 216 -0.12 12.03 0.43
CA LYS A 216 -0.47 12.40 1.81
C LYS A 216 0.35 11.62 2.85
N PHE A 217 0.87 10.45 2.49
CA PHE A 217 1.60 9.54 3.38
C PHE A 217 3.09 9.43 3.03
N ALA A 218 3.61 10.26 2.12
CA ALA A 218 4.99 10.13 1.64
C ALA A 218 6.05 10.34 2.73
N PHE A 219 5.71 11.09 3.79
CA PHE A 219 6.58 11.36 4.94
C PHE A 219 6.06 10.73 6.24
N HIS A 220 5.30 9.62 6.15
CA HIS A 220 4.79 8.91 7.32
C HIS A 220 5.93 8.35 8.19
N GLU A 221 5.75 8.24 9.51
CA GLU A 221 6.79 7.77 10.45
C GLU A 221 7.16 6.29 10.26
N ASP A 222 6.20 5.46 9.86
CA ASP A 222 6.42 4.06 9.47
C ASP A 222 7.18 3.96 8.14
N SER A 223 8.37 3.33 8.17
CA SER A 223 9.22 3.14 7.00
C SER A 223 8.58 2.26 5.93
N MET A 224 7.79 1.25 6.30
CA MET A 224 7.11 0.37 5.35
C MET A 224 6.06 1.13 4.54
N ILE A 225 5.36 2.08 5.18
CA ILE A 225 4.43 2.98 4.48
C ILE A 225 5.20 3.85 3.49
N ARG A 226 6.31 4.47 3.92
CA ARG A 226 7.15 5.27 3.00
C ARG A 226 7.65 4.46 1.81
N VAL A 227 8.14 3.24 2.03
CA VAL A 227 8.60 2.32 0.95
C VAL A 227 7.46 2.00 -0.03
N ALA A 228 6.25 1.74 0.48
CA ALA A 228 5.09 1.47 -0.36
C ALA A 228 4.69 2.69 -1.20
N ILE A 229 4.69 3.89 -0.63
CA ILE A 229 4.42 5.14 -1.36
C ILE A 229 5.50 5.41 -2.41
N ARG A 230 6.78 5.25 -2.07
CA ARG A 230 7.90 5.37 -3.03
C ARG A 230 7.71 4.41 -4.21
N THR A 231 7.41 3.14 -3.94
CA THR A 231 7.10 2.15 -4.98
C THR A 231 5.94 2.60 -5.87
N LEU A 232 4.84 3.09 -5.27
CA LEU A 232 3.68 3.60 -6.00
C LEU A 232 4.04 4.78 -6.91
N THR A 233 4.77 5.78 -6.38
CA THR A 233 5.17 6.95 -7.17
C THR A 233 6.10 6.57 -8.32
N LEU A 234 7.04 5.64 -8.12
CA LEU A 234 7.91 5.12 -9.18
C LEU A 234 7.10 4.39 -10.25
N ASN A 235 6.10 3.59 -9.87
CA ASN A 235 5.21 2.95 -10.84
C ASN A 235 4.48 3.98 -11.70
N VAL A 236 4.10 5.13 -11.15
CA VAL A 236 3.52 6.25 -11.90
C VAL A 236 4.54 6.86 -12.86
N TYR A 237 5.73 7.21 -12.37
CA TYR A 237 6.76 7.88 -13.18
C TYR A 237 7.28 7.01 -14.32
N HIS A 238 7.38 5.69 -14.11
CA HIS A 238 7.87 4.75 -15.11
C HIS A 238 6.89 4.45 -16.25
N VAL A 239 5.62 4.90 -16.17
CA VAL A 239 4.68 4.71 -17.28
C VAL A 239 5.12 5.49 -18.53
N GLY A 240 5.70 6.67 -18.33
CA GLY A 240 6.13 7.55 -19.42
C GLY A 240 4.98 8.15 -20.23
N ASP A 241 3.84 8.42 -19.59
CA ASP A 241 2.72 9.16 -20.19
C ASP A 241 2.95 10.67 -20.04
N GLU A 242 2.97 11.41 -21.15
CA GLU A 242 3.32 12.83 -21.16
C GLU A 242 2.32 13.71 -20.40
N SER A 243 1.02 13.37 -20.45
CA SER A 243 -0.01 14.13 -19.74
C SER A 243 0.10 13.94 -18.22
N VAL A 244 0.44 12.74 -17.77
CA VAL A 244 0.72 12.44 -16.36
C VAL A 244 2.04 13.06 -15.91
N ASN A 245 3.09 13.02 -16.75
CA ASN A 245 4.38 13.64 -16.44
C ASN A 245 4.21 15.14 -16.16
N ARG A 246 3.48 15.85 -17.03
CA ARG A 246 3.16 17.27 -16.82
C ARG A 246 2.30 17.49 -15.57
N PHE A 247 1.39 16.56 -15.27
CA PHE A 247 0.58 16.61 -14.05
C PHE A 247 1.42 16.50 -12.77
N VAL A 248 2.35 15.55 -12.69
CA VAL A 248 3.16 15.36 -11.47
C VAL A 248 4.20 16.47 -11.27
N SER A 249 4.58 17.16 -12.34
CA SER A 249 5.50 18.31 -12.31
C SER A 249 4.84 19.65 -11.96
N ARG A 250 3.51 19.72 -11.87
CA ARG A 250 2.80 21.00 -11.64
C ARG A 250 2.69 21.33 -10.16
N VAL A 251 2.65 22.62 -9.84
CA VAL A 251 2.31 23.11 -8.49
C VAL A 251 0.84 22.80 -8.17
N PRO A 252 0.50 22.34 -6.95
CA PRO A 252 1.38 22.14 -5.78
C PRO A 252 2.02 20.75 -5.68
N LEU A 253 1.83 19.86 -6.66
CA LEU A 253 2.33 18.48 -6.58
C LEU A 253 3.86 18.41 -6.66
N SER A 254 4.50 19.32 -7.39
CA SER A 254 5.96 19.41 -7.45
C SER A 254 6.61 19.85 -6.13
N ASP A 255 5.87 20.45 -5.20
CA ASP A 255 6.38 20.81 -3.86
C ASP A 255 6.84 19.56 -3.08
N TYR A 256 6.27 18.39 -3.40
CA TYR A 256 6.69 17.08 -2.89
C TYR A 256 8.20 16.87 -2.99
N PHE A 257 8.82 17.22 -4.12
CA PHE A 257 10.27 17.02 -4.33
C PHE A 257 11.10 17.94 -3.45
N SER A 258 10.63 19.17 -3.20
CA SER A 258 11.29 20.08 -2.26
C SER A 258 11.17 19.55 -0.83
N ASP A 259 9.99 19.13 -0.41
CA ASP A 259 9.75 18.58 0.93
C ASP A 259 10.53 17.30 1.17
N MET A 260 10.70 16.49 0.13
CA MET A 260 11.53 15.30 0.16
C MET A 260 13.01 15.62 0.44
N VAL A 261 13.58 16.62 -0.22
CA VAL A 261 14.96 17.05 0.05
C VAL A 261 15.09 17.70 1.45
N LYS A 262 14.08 18.45 1.91
CA LYS A 262 14.05 18.98 3.29
C LYS A 262 14.00 17.87 4.33
N HIS A 263 13.21 16.83 4.10
CA HIS A 263 13.13 15.67 4.98
C HIS A 263 14.49 14.95 5.06
N PHE A 264 15.13 14.74 3.91
CA PHE A 264 16.49 14.19 3.85
C PHE A 264 17.51 15.05 4.59
N GLN A 265 17.48 16.38 4.41
CA GLN A 265 18.33 17.30 5.18
C GLN A 265 18.15 17.11 6.70
N LYS A 266 16.90 16.99 7.17
CA LYS A 266 16.61 16.75 8.58
C LYS A 266 17.23 15.43 9.06
N GLN A 267 17.10 14.35 8.28
CA GLN A 267 17.70 13.05 8.60
C GLN A 267 19.23 13.14 8.74
N CYS A 268 19.91 13.86 7.83
CA CYS A 268 21.36 14.08 7.95
C CYS A 268 21.75 14.85 9.22
N ILE A 269 20.98 15.88 9.58
CA ILE A 269 21.22 16.67 10.80
C ILE A 269 20.99 15.82 12.06
N ASP A 270 19.96 14.97 12.06
CA ASP A 270 19.66 14.10 13.19
C ASP A 270 20.72 12.98 13.34
N LEU A 271 21.24 12.45 12.23
CA LEU A 271 22.40 11.54 12.25
C LEU A 271 23.63 12.22 12.85
N ASP A 272 23.96 13.45 12.44
CA ASP A 272 25.10 14.21 13.01
C ASP A 272 25.00 14.34 14.54
N LYS A 273 23.80 14.67 15.04
CA LYS A 273 23.54 14.72 16.49
C LYS A 273 23.74 13.36 17.17
N LEU A 274 23.31 12.25 16.55
CA LEU A 274 23.50 10.90 17.10
C LEU A 274 24.98 10.53 17.16
N VAL A 275 25.73 10.81 16.10
CA VAL A 275 27.18 10.55 16.02
C VAL A 275 27.94 11.36 17.10
N VAL A 276 27.63 12.65 17.25
CA VAL A 276 28.25 13.50 18.29
C VAL A 276 27.96 13.00 19.70
N ARG A 277 26.75 12.47 19.95
CA ARG A 277 26.40 11.86 21.25
C ARG A 277 27.14 10.54 21.47
N SER A 278 27.28 9.71 20.43
CA SER A 278 27.96 8.41 20.51
C SER A 278 29.46 8.55 20.79
N ALA A 279 30.08 9.58 20.21
CA ALA A 279 31.47 9.93 20.50
C ALA A 279 31.71 10.29 21.99
N ARG A 280 30.66 10.68 22.74
CA ARG A 280 30.74 11.00 24.17
C ARG A 280 30.41 9.80 25.05
N ASN A 281 29.45 8.96 24.63
CA ASN A 281 28.97 7.79 25.37
C ASN A 281 28.81 6.60 24.40
N ALA A 282 29.69 5.59 24.50
CA ALA A 282 29.67 4.41 23.65
C ALA A 282 28.63 3.37 24.13
N GLU A 283 27.35 3.68 23.97
CA GLU A 283 26.24 2.77 24.31
C GLU A 283 25.79 1.96 23.08
N PRO A 284 25.61 0.63 23.18
CA PRO A 284 25.17 -0.22 22.07
C PRO A 284 23.85 0.22 21.41
N VAL A 285 22.92 0.77 22.22
CA VAL A 285 21.61 1.26 21.74
C VAL A 285 21.78 2.43 20.77
N LEU A 286 22.75 3.30 21.03
CA LEU A 286 23.01 4.46 20.20
C LEU A 286 23.67 4.09 18.87
N MET A 287 24.48 3.01 18.85
CA MET A 287 25.04 2.45 17.62
C MET A 287 23.95 1.88 16.71
N ALA A 288 22.98 1.13 17.25
CA ALA A 288 21.84 0.65 16.48
C ALA A 288 21.02 1.80 15.87
N SER A 289 20.81 2.88 16.64
CA SER A 289 20.10 4.07 16.13
C SER A 289 20.86 4.80 15.00
N ILE A 290 22.20 4.78 15.04
CA ILE A 290 23.04 5.33 13.96
C ILE A 290 22.93 4.46 12.70
N GLU A 291 22.99 3.14 12.85
CA GLU A 291 22.82 2.19 11.74
C GLU A 291 21.45 2.38 11.06
N ASP A 292 20.38 2.45 11.85
CA ASP A 292 19.03 2.71 11.33
C ASP A 292 18.92 4.06 10.58
N ALA A 293 19.58 5.10 11.11
CA ALA A 293 19.59 6.42 10.46
C ALA A 293 20.38 6.40 9.14
N ILE A 294 21.48 5.64 9.06
CA ILE A 294 22.26 5.45 7.83
C ILE A 294 21.41 4.74 6.77
N VAL A 295 20.73 3.65 7.13
CA VAL A 295 19.84 2.91 6.21
C VAL A 295 18.75 3.83 5.65
N GLN A 296 18.14 4.67 6.49
CA GLN A 296 17.11 5.62 6.02
C GLN A 296 17.63 6.68 5.05
N ILE A 297 18.87 7.15 5.25
CA ILE A 297 19.54 8.09 4.36
C ILE A 297 19.88 7.41 3.03
N GLU A 298 20.40 6.18 3.08
CA GLU A 298 20.69 5.37 1.91
C GLU A 298 19.42 5.12 1.07
N ASP A 299 18.31 4.71 1.71
CA ASP A 299 17.02 4.52 1.05
C ASP A 299 16.50 5.80 0.38
N ALA A 300 16.73 6.96 0.99
CA ALA A 300 16.34 8.24 0.41
C ALA A 300 17.18 8.58 -0.84
N LEU A 301 18.50 8.33 -0.79
CA LEU A 301 19.39 8.55 -1.93
C LEU A 301 19.06 7.62 -3.10
N TYR A 302 18.78 6.34 -2.82
CA TYR A 302 18.31 5.41 -3.86
C TYR A 302 17.03 5.90 -4.51
N TYR A 303 16.05 6.33 -3.69
CA TYR A 303 14.82 6.88 -4.22
C TYR A 303 15.04 8.15 -5.06
N PHE A 304 15.95 9.05 -4.67
CA PHE A 304 16.29 10.22 -5.48
C PHE A 304 16.86 9.81 -6.83
N SER A 305 17.79 8.85 -6.82
CA SER A 305 18.37 8.30 -8.04
C SER A 305 17.30 7.72 -8.96
N ASP A 306 16.38 6.92 -8.41
CA ASP A 306 15.29 6.30 -9.18
C ASP A 306 14.35 7.34 -9.80
N VAL A 307 13.96 8.37 -9.03
CA VAL A 307 13.11 9.46 -9.54
C VAL A 307 13.82 10.27 -10.61
N MET A 308 15.10 10.63 -10.41
CA MET A 308 15.88 11.35 -11.44
C MET A 308 16.07 10.49 -12.71
N SER A 309 16.08 9.16 -12.57
CA SER A 309 16.24 8.21 -13.69
C SER A 309 14.91 7.82 -14.33
N SER A 310 13.77 8.37 -13.89
CA SER A 310 12.45 7.95 -14.37
C SER A 310 12.13 8.41 -15.81
N GLY A 311 13.02 9.17 -16.44
CA GLY A 311 12.83 9.72 -17.79
C GLY A 311 11.96 10.98 -17.83
N ILE A 312 11.70 11.63 -16.69
CA ILE A 312 10.96 12.89 -16.59
C ILE A 312 11.93 14.02 -16.19
N PRO A 313 12.40 14.85 -17.14
CA PRO A 313 13.46 15.83 -16.88
C PRO A 313 13.14 16.82 -15.75
N ASP A 314 11.88 17.26 -15.65
CA ASP A 314 11.44 18.21 -14.62
C ASP A 314 11.67 17.67 -13.20
N LEU A 315 11.40 16.38 -12.96
CA LEU A 315 11.60 15.76 -11.66
C LEU A 315 13.09 15.73 -11.28
N GLY A 316 13.94 15.44 -12.26
CA GLY A 316 15.39 15.51 -12.12
C GLY A 316 15.87 16.90 -11.73
N ASN A 317 15.34 17.93 -12.40
CA ASN A 317 15.66 19.33 -12.12
C ASN A 317 15.20 19.73 -10.71
N PHE A 318 13.96 19.40 -10.32
CA PHE A 318 13.45 19.72 -8.98
C PHE A 318 14.34 19.13 -7.88
N ILE A 319 14.72 17.86 -7.98
CA ILE A 319 15.59 17.22 -6.98
C ILE A 319 16.97 17.88 -6.98
N THR A 320 17.58 18.06 -8.15
CA THR A 320 18.93 18.62 -8.28
C THR A 320 19.01 20.04 -7.72
N GLU A 321 18.08 20.92 -8.10
CA GLU A 321 18.03 22.30 -7.63
C GLU A 321 17.83 22.36 -6.11
N ASN A 322 16.90 21.57 -5.57
CA ASN A 322 16.66 21.54 -4.13
C ASN A 322 17.87 20.99 -3.36
N ILE A 323 18.57 19.96 -3.86
CA ILE A 323 19.82 19.45 -3.24
C ILE A 323 20.90 20.53 -3.25
N LEU A 324 21.08 21.21 -4.38
CA LEU A 324 22.08 22.29 -4.50
C LEU A 324 21.78 23.43 -3.51
N GLN A 325 20.54 23.91 -3.49
CA GLN A 325 20.14 25.04 -2.66
C GLN A 325 20.11 24.70 -1.17
N LEU A 326 19.47 23.58 -0.79
CA LEU A 326 19.22 23.25 0.61
C LEU A 326 20.42 22.59 1.28
N LEU A 327 21.21 21.79 0.55
CA LEU A 327 22.33 21.03 1.10
C LEU A 327 23.68 21.62 0.69
N VAL A 328 23.98 21.63 -0.61
CA VAL A 328 25.35 21.91 -1.08
C VAL A 328 25.75 23.34 -0.76
N PHE A 329 25.00 24.34 -1.20
CA PHE A 329 25.33 25.74 -0.91
C PHE A 329 25.30 26.03 0.58
N ARG A 330 24.38 25.43 1.32
CA ARG A 330 24.29 25.63 2.77
C ARG A 330 25.46 25.05 3.54
N ILE A 331 26.09 23.98 3.06
CA ILE A 331 27.25 23.34 3.70
C ILE A 331 28.56 23.96 3.19
N VAL A 332 28.68 24.11 1.87
CA VAL A 332 29.91 24.53 1.20
C VAL A 332 30.16 26.03 1.41
N LEU A 333 29.14 26.89 1.29
CA LEU A 333 29.34 28.35 1.40
C LEU A 333 29.87 28.76 2.78
N PRO A 334 29.30 28.29 3.91
CA PRO A 334 29.86 28.58 5.23
C PRO A 334 31.22 27.90 5.46
N SER A 335 31.47 26.72 4.88
CA SER A 335 32.77 26.03 5.02
C SER A 335 33.89 26.77 4.28
N LEU A 336 33.61 27.31 3.10
CA LEU A 336 34.52 28.16 2.34
C LEU A 336 34.75 29.51 3.06
N GLN A 337 33.71 30.09 3.65
CA GLN A 337 33.84 31.29 4.50
C GLN A 337 34.62 31.02 5.79
N ARG A 338 34.45 29.84 6.40
CA ARG A 338 35.14 29.44 7.64
C ARG A 338 36.62 29.16 7.38
N GLN A 339 36.97 28.53 6.26
CA GLN A 339 38.36 28.42 5.77
C GLN A 339 38.96 29.77 5.45
N ARG A 340 38.16 30.72 4.93
CA ARG A 340 38.58 32.11 4.86
C ARG A 340 38.89 32.63 6.26
N THR A 341 38.08 32.52 7.31
CA THR A 341 38.47 33.04 8.65
C THR A 341 39.80 32.49 9.21
N VAL A 342 40.18 31.25 8.91
CA VAL A 342 41.50 30.70 9.33
C VAL A 342 42.65 31.24 8.46
N ARG A 343 42.40 31.63 7.20
CA ARG A 343 43.38 32.28 6.30
C ARG A 343 43.27 33.81 6.22
N THR A 344 42.19 34.40 6.71
CA THR A 344 41.78 35.82 6.54
C THR A 344 42.02 36.60 7.83
N VAL A 345 42.94 36.12 8.68
CA VAL A 345 43.86 37.04 9.39
C VAL A 345 44.99 37.50 8.45
N ARG A 346 45.11 36.92 7.24
CA ARG A 346 45.98 37.44 6.17
C ARG A 346 45.22 37.54 4.85
N ASN A 347 44.60 38.71 4.69
CA ASN A 347 44.39 39.41 3.42
C ASN A 347 43.13 39.08 2.60
N ILE A 348 42.21 40.07 2.60
CA ILE A 348 41.54 40.65 1.40
C ILE A 348 40.50 39.71 0.75
N THR A 349 39.17 39.85 0.87
CA THR A 349 38.25 41.02 0.76
C THR A 349 38.47 41.93 -0.46
N LEU A 350 38.90 41.40 -1.59
CA LEU A 350 38.71 42.00 -2.91
C LEU A 350 38.67 40.87 -3.96
N TYR A 351 37.84 41.02 -4.99
CA TYR A 351 37.85 40.29 -6.29
C TYR A 351 36.76 39.28 -6.69
N ILE A 352 35.63 39.08 -6.01
CA ILE A 352 34.57 38.18 -6.58
C ILE A 352 33.14 38.76 -6.50
N PHE A 353 32.98 40.07 -6.68
CA PHE A 353 31.66 40.68 -6.95
C PHE A 353 31.72 41.79 -8.00
N ASP A 354 32.63 41.68 -8.97
CA ASP A 354 32.60 42.48 -10.20
C ASP A 354 33.00 41.61 -11.39
N THR A 355 32.03 40.87 -11.94
CA THR A 355 31.77 40.75 -13.39
C THR A 355 30.48 39.98 -13.65
#